data_AF-A0A1I2GK45-F1
#
_entry.id   AF-A0A1I2GK45-F1
#
_cell.length_a   1.000
_cell.length_b   1.000
_cell.length_c   1.000
_cell.angle_alpha   90.00
_cell.angle_beta   90.00
_cell.angle_gamma   90.00
#
_symmetry.space_group_name_H-M   'P 1'
#
loop_
_entity.id
_entity.type
_entity.pdbx_description
1 polymer ?
#
loop_
_entity_poly.entity_id
_entity_poly.type
_entity_poly.pdbx_seq_one_letter_code
_entity_poly.pdbx_strand_id
1 'polypeptide(L)'
;QELLAEYLEDPKQFLRDYLEDSGANSKMSFKLKDDKERTDVAAYLASQGPDADASTQPTADQAQANEAEAENPEMSVEDVIAAQEFSEAYLTDPKNIEAGKEFWYAQCTHCHGFKAYPGKAPKLKPAKYKPEFVFKRVYKGFKKMPAWRDTYTVEEIRQIVSYVKAPGFSP
;
A
#
# COMPACT_ATOMS: atom_id res chain seq x y z
N GLN A 1 -24.14 -7.90 -17.95
CA GLN A 1 -23.84 -6.51 -18.35
C GLN A 1 -24.99 -5.58 -17.99
N GLU A 2 -26.25 -5.99 -18.20
CA GLU A 2 -27.45 -5.19 -17.87
C GLU A 2 -27.56 -4.77 -16.38
N LEU A 3 -27.31 -5.70 -15.45
CA LEU A 3 -27.32 -5.42 -13.99
C LEU A 3 -26.28 -4.36 -13.57
N LEU A 4 -25.15 -4.28 -14.28
CA LEU A 4 -24.11 -3.29 -13.99
C LEU A 4 -24.54 -1.90 -14.46
N ALA A 5 -25.16 -1.79 -15.63
CA ALA A 5 -25.70 -0.53 -16.11
C ALA A 5 -26.82 -0.02 -15.18
N GLU A 6 -27.69 -0.90 -14.69
CA GLU A 6 -28.73 -0.52 -13.71
C GLU A 6 -28.13 -0.09 -12.37
N TYR A 7 -27.11 -0.83 -11.88
CA TYR A 7 -26.36 -0.45 -10.68
C TYR A 7 -25.68 0.92 -10.82
N LEU A 8 -25.14 1.26 -11.99
CA LEU A 8 -24.48 2.57 -12.22
C LEU A 8 -25.46 3.75 -12.25
N GLU A 9 -26.76 3.52 -12.49
CA GLU A 9 -27.78 4.58 -12.46
C GLU A 9 -28.07 5.05 -11.04
N ASP A 10 -28.40 4.11 -10.17
CA ASP A 10 -28.67 4.36 -8.76
C ASP A 10 -28.22 3.17 -7.91
N PRO A 11 -26.93 3.13 -7.53
CA PRO A 11 -26.36 2.03 -6.76
C PRO A 11 -27.10 1.76 -5.45
N LYS A 12 -27.69 2.81 -4.86
CA LYS A 12 -28.41 2.71 -3.59
C LYS A 12 -29.79 2.11 -3.81
N GLN A 13 -30.52 2.58 -4.81
CA GLN A 13 -31.85 2.07 -5.11
C GLN A 13 -31.77 0.63 -5.63
N PHE A 14 -30.84 0.35 -6.54
CA PHE A 14 -30.58 -1.01 -7.04
C PHE A 14 -30.35 -2.00 -5.89
N LEU A 15 -29.49 -1.67 -4.91
CA LEU A 15 -29.21 -2.58 -3.80
C LEU A 15 -30.43 -2.83 -2.90
N ARG A 16 -31.31 -1.83 -2.74
CA ARG A 16 -32.53 -1.98 -1.93
C ARG A 16 -33.53 -2.91 -2.59
N ASP A 17 -33.67 -2.79 -3.91
CA ASP A 17 -34.61 -3.60 -4.67
C ASP A 17 -34.07 -5.02 -4.87
N TYR A 18 -32.76 -5.16 -5.16
CA TYR A 18 -32.11 -6.45 -5.36
C TYR A 18 -32.00 -7.30 -4.09
N LEU A 19 -31.71 -6.67 -2.95
CA LEU A 19 -31.59 -7.35 -1.65
C LEU A 19 -32.90 -7.36 -0.85
N GLU A 20 -33.95 -6.72 -1.37
CA GLU A 20 -35.23 -6.50 -0.68
C GLU A 20 -35.05 -5.84 0.71
N ASP A 21 -33.97 -5.08 0.90
CA ASP A 21 -33.61 -4.42 2.15
C ASP A 21 -33.64 -2.89 2.00
N SER A 22 -34.67 -2.27 2.56
CA SER A 22 -34.84 -0.81 2.59
C SER A 22 -33.68 -0.05 3.28
N GLY A 23 -32.92 -0.73 4.15
CA GLY A 23 -31.74 -0.23 4.83
C GLY A 23 -30.47 -0.26 3.99
N ALA A 24 -30.45 -1.00 2.88
CA ALA A 24 -29.27 -1.15 2.05
C ALA A 24 -28.77 0.21 1.52
N ASN A 25 -27.46 0.41 1.61
CA ASN A 25 -26.76 1.58 1.12
C ASN A 25 -25.53 1.19 0.31
N SER A 26 -25.30 1.90 -0.79
CA SER A 26 -24.03 1.82 -1.51
C SER A 26 -23.07 2.88 -0.98
N LYS A 27 -21.79 2.53 -0.88
CA LYS A 27 -20.70 3.51 -0.70
C LYS A 27 -20.37 4.25 -2.00
N MET A 28 -20.91 3.81 -3.14
CA MET A 28 -20.79 4.48 -4.43
C MET A 28 -21.76 5.68 -4.47
N SER A 29 -21.23 6.90 -4.41
CA SER A 29 -22.01 8.14 -4.47
C SER A 29 -22.20 8.68 -5.89
N PHE A 30 -21.43 8.18 -6.84
CA PHE A 30 -21.47 8.60 -8.24
C PHE A 30 -22.59 7.86 -9.00
N LYS A 31 -23.46 8.61 -9.66
CA LYS A 31 -24.62 8.13 -10.41
C LYS A 31 -24.51 8.58 -11.85
N LEU A 32 -24.58 7.65 -12.78
CA LEU A 32 -24.43 7.92 -14.21
C LEU A 32 -25.80 7.83 -14.87
N LYS A 33 -26.42 8.98 -15.10
CA LYS A 33 -27.82 9.08 -15.57
C LYS A 33 -27.97 8.83 -17.07
N ASP A 34 -26.88 8.95 -17.83
CA ASP A 34 -26.89 8.78 -19.27
C ASP A 34 -26.70 7.30 -19.64
N ASP A 35 -27.66 6.72 -20.35
CA ASP A 35 -27.64 5.32 -20.81
C ASP A 35 -26.42 4.95 -21.65
N LYS A 36 -25.96 5.88 -22.50
CA LYS A 36 -24.83 5.64 -23.38
C LYS A 36 -23.54 5.60 -22.56
N GLU A 37 -23.35 6.56 -21.67
CA GLU A 37 -22.17 6.60 -20.79
C GLU A 37 -22.10 5.37 -19.88
N ARG A 38 -23.25 4.87 -19.38
CA ARG A 38 -23.31 3.61 -18.61
C ARG A 38 -22.82 2.42 -19.40
N THR A 39 -23.24 2.31 -20.65
CA THR A 39 -22.85 1.22 -21.54
C THR A 39 -21.35 1.27 -21.85
N ASP A 40 -20.83 2.46 -22.14
CA ASP A 40 -19.40 2.67 -22.42
C ASP A 40 -18.53 2.31 -21.19
N VAL A 41 -18.94 2.73 -20.00
CA VAL A 41 -18.23 2.41 -18.74
C VAL A 41 -18.32 0.92 -18.42
N ALA A 42 -19.47 0.28 -18.61
CA ALA A 42 -19.62 -1.15 -18.41
C ALA A 42 -18.73 -1.97 -19.35
N ALA A 43 -18.61 -1.55 -20.62
CA ALA A 43 -17.71 -2.17 -21.59
C ALA A 43 -16.23 -2.01 -21.20
N TYR A 44 -15.83 -0.81 -20.76
CA TYR A 44 -14.48 -0.56 -20.27
C TYR A 44 -14.15 -1.43 -19.05
N LEU A 45 -15.04 -1.50 -18.06
CA LEU A 45 -14.85 -2.34 -16.87
C LEU A 45 -14.74 -3.83 -17.24
N ALA A 46 -15.54 -4.31 -18.19
CA ALA A 46 -15.45 -5.68 -18.69
C ALA A 46 -14.09 -5.96 -19.37
N SER A 47 -13.50 -4.99 -20.06
CA SER A 47 -12.17 -5.13 -20.68
C SER A 47 -11.01 -5.17 -19.68
N GLN A 48 -11.23 -4.68 -18.45
CA GLN A 48 -10.21 -4.59 -17.39
C GLN A 48 -10.40 -5.64 -16.28
N GLY A 49 -11.44 -6.47 -16.37
CA GLY A 49 -11.71 -7.52 -15.41
C GLY A 49 -10.85 -8.77 -15.64
N PRO A 50 -10.67 -9.63 -14.62
CA PRO A 50 -9.88 -10.86 -14.73
C PRO A 50 -10.43 -11.88 -15.75
N ASP A 51 -11.68 -11.72 -16.18
CA ASP A 51 -12.34 -12.56 -17.19
C ASP A 51 -12.21 -12.01 -18.64
N ALA A 52 -11.41 -10.96 -18.87
CA ALA A 52 -11.27 -10.33 -20.19
C ALA A 52 -10.44 -11.14 -21.22
N ASP A 53 -9.81 -12.25 -20.81
CA ASP A 53 -9.09 -13.15 -21.74
C ASP A 53 -9.57 -14.60 -21.61
N ALA A 54 -10.62 -14.93 -22.35
CA ALA A 54 -11.04 -16.31 -22.58
C ALA A 54 -10.56 -16.83 -23.94
N SER A 55 -9.34 -16.50 -24.38
CA SER A 55 -8.74 -17.09 -25.58
C SER A 55 -7.19 -17.00 -25.63
N THR A 56 -6.49 -17.33 -24.55
CA THR A 56 -5.07 -17.73 -24.67
C THR A 56 -4.74 -18.82 -23.66
N GLN A 57 -4.41 -20.01 -24.15
CA GLN A 57 -3.85 -21.09 -23.33
C GLN A 57 -2.57 -20.61 -22.61
N PRO A 58 -2.35 -20.98 -21.34
CA PRO A 58 -1.16 -20.59 -20.61
C PRO A 58 0.05 -21.36 -21.16
N THR A 59 1.10 -20.64 -21.56
CA THR A 59 2.44 -21.24 -21.65
C THR A 59 3.19 -20.90 -20.37
N ALA A 60 3.85 -21.91 -19.81
CA ALA A 60 4.34 -21.99 -18.44
C ALA A 60 5.64 -21.20 -18.17
N ASP A 61 5.77 -19.98 -18.69
CA ASP A 61 6.93 -19.13 -18.44
C ASP A 61 6.47 -17.68 -18.53
N GLN A 62 6.34 -17.03 -17.36
CA GLN A 62 6.28 -15.58 -17.05
C GLN A 62 5.39 -15.36 -15.82
N ALA A 63 5.64 -16.11 -14.75
CA ALA A 63 5.15 -15.81 -13.41
C ALA A 63 6.26 -15.03 -12.68
N GLN A 64 6.23 -13.70 -12.78
CA GLN A 64 6.67 -12.79 -11.70
C GLN A 64 6.58 -11.34 -12.18
N ALA A 65 5.46 -10.69 -11.87
CA ALA A 65 5.40 -9.38 -11.23
C ALA A 65 3.95 -8.91 -11.25
N ASN A 66 3.50 -8.36 -10.13
CA ASN A 66 2.20 -7.75 -9.88
C ASN A 66 1.10 -8.68 -9.39
N GLU A 67 1.43 -9.41 -8.32
CA GLU A 67 0.47 -9.69 -7.25
C GLU A 67 0.89 -8.84 -6.04
N ALA A 68 0.51 -7.57 -6.06
CA ALA A 68 0.24 -6.84 -4.83
C ALA A 68 -1.27 -6.59 -4.84
N GLU A 69 -1.96 -7.71 -4.72
CA GLU A 69 -3.39 -7.78 -4.48
C GLU A 69 -3.71 -6.93 -3.25
N ALA A 70 -4.73 -6.11 -3.42
CA ALA A 70 -5.27 -5.24 -2.40
C ALA A 70 -5.86 -6.08 -1.26
N GLU A 71 -5.05 -6.39 -0.26
CA GLU A 71 -5.55 -6.84 1.04
C GLU A 71 -5.63 -5.64 1.99
N ASN A 72 -6.86 -5.21 2.29
CA ASN A 72 -7.17 -4.74 3.65
C ASN A 72 -8.69 -4.70 3.86
N PRO A 73 -9.28 -5.71 4.54
CA PRO A 73 -10.24 -5.37 5.58
C PRO A 73 -9.47 -4.58 6.65
N GLU A 74 -10.02 -3.46 7.13
CA GLU A 74 -9.38 -2.51 8.06
C GLU A 74 -8.65 -3.18 9.26
N MET A 75 -7.35 -3.48 9.14
CA MET A 75 -6.48 -3.56 10.31
C MET A 75 -6.10 -2.13 10.69
N SER A 76 -6.27 -1.77 11.97
CA SER A 76 -5.90 -0.43 12.42
C SER A 76 -4.39 -0.21 12.24
N VAL A 77 -3.97 1.05 12.09
CA VAL A 77 -2.54 1.42 12.00
C VAL A 77 -1.75 0.83 13.17
N GLU A 78 -2.38 0.81 14.34
CA GLU A 78 -1.84 0.23 15.56
C GLU A 78 -1.69 -1.30 15.46
N ASP A 79 -2.65 -2.00 14.88
CA ASP A 79 -2.59 -3.46 14.68
C ASP A 79 -1.49 -3.84 13.69
N VAL A 80 -1.33 -3.09 12.59
CA VAL A 80 -0.24 -3.31 11.62
C VAL A 80 1.13 -3.13 12.27
N ILE A 81 1.28 -2.13 13.15
CA ILE A 81 2.53 -1.91 13.89
C ILE A 81 2.77 -3.06 14.88
N ALA A 82 1.73 -3.52 15.57
CA ALA A 82 1.82 -4.58 16.56
C ALA A 82 2.10 -5.96 15.94
N ALA A 83 1.59 -6.21 14.73
CA ALA A 83 1.80 -7.45 13.98
C ALA A 83 3.24 -7.60 13.48
N GLN A 84 4.02 -6.52 13.46
CA GLN A 84 5.30 -6.54 12.76
C GLN A 84 6.45 -7.08 13.58
N GLU A 85 6.99 -8.22 13.16
CA GLU A 85 8.10 -8.90 13.83
C GLU A 85 9.44 -8.65 13.11
N PHE A 86 10.48 -8.37 13.90
CA PHE A 86 11.84 -8.12 13.44
C PHE A 86 12.79 -9.16 14.00
N SER A 87 12.74 -10.37 13.44
CA SER A 87 13.69 -11.43 13.78
C SER A 87 15.11 -11.03 13.39
N GLU A 88 16.10 -11.58 14.10
CA GLU A 88 17.51 -11.31 13.81
C GLU A 88 17.89 -11.76 12.39
N ALA A 89 17.34 -12.88 11.92
CA ALA A 89 17.52 -13.35 10.55
C ALA A 89 17.03 -12.33 9.52
N TYR A 90 15.85 -11.72 9.75
CA TYR A 90 15.32 -10.71 8.84
C TYR A 90 16.15 -9.43 8.83
N LEU A 91 16.58 -8.96 10.01
CA LEU A 91 17.36 -7.73 10.15
C LEU A 91 18.78 -7.84 9.58
N THR A 92 19.34 -9.04 9.55
CA THR A 92 20.70 -9.31 9.06
C THR A 92 20.74 -9.84 7.63
N ASP A 93 19.59 -10.09 7.01
CA ASP A 93 19.50 -10.53 5.61
C ASP A 93 20.07 -9.45 4.67
N PRO A 94 21.10 -9.76 3.87
CA PRO A 94 21.66 -8.83 2.89
C PRO A 94 20.64 -8.24 1.93
N LYS A 95 19.63 -9.04 1.51
CA LYS A 95 18.61 -8.58 0.57
C LYS A 95 17.76 -7.45 1.16
N ASN A 96 17.37 -7.59 2.43
CA ASN A 96 16.58 -6.58 3.12
C ASN A 96 17.38 -5.31 3.38
N ILE A 97 18.66 -5.46 3.71
CA ILE A 97 19.58 -4.33 3.93
C ILE A 97 19.80 -3.55 2.61
N GLU A 98 20.00 -4.26 1.50
CA GLU A 98 20.20 -3.65 0.19
C GLU A 98 18.95 -2.93 -0.31
N ALA A 99 17.77 -3.56 -0.22
CA ALA A 99 16.50 -2.91 -0.57
C ALA A 99 16.23 -1.69 0.32
N GLY A 100 16.44 -1.82 1.64
CA GLY A 100 16.28 -0.71 2.58
C GLY A 100 17.23 0.46 2.33
N LYS A 101 18.44 0.17 1.82
CA LYS A 101 19.43 1.18 1.44
C LYS A 101 18.92 2.06 0.30
N GLU A 102 18.34 1.47 -0.74
CA GLU A 102 17.78 2.22 -1.88
C GLU A 102 16.72 3.22 -1.41
N PHE A 103 15.76 2.78 -0.59
CA PHE A 103 14.74 3.65 -0.02
C PHE A 103 15.32 4.74 0.90
N TRP A 104 16.35 4.40 1.69
CA TRP A 104 17.02 5.37 2.54
C TRP A 104 17.64 6.51 1.73
N TYR A 105 18.40 6.18 0.68
CA TYR A 105 19.05 7.18 -0.17
C TYR A 105 18.05 7.98 -1.00
N ALA A 106 16.99 7.33 -1.49
CA ALA A 106 15.94 7.99 -2.26
C ALA A 106 15.22 9.08 -1.47
N GLN A 107 14.99 8.88 -0.17
CA GLN A 107 14.01 9.72 0.54
C GLN A 107 14.46 10.23 1.91
N CYS A 108 15.19 9.42 2.67
CA CYS A 108 15.51 9.72 4.07
C CYS A 108 16.73 10.64 4.21
N THR A 109 17.69 10.53 3.29
CA THR A 109 18.93 11.32 3.31
C THR A 109 18.72 12.82 3.14
N HIS A 110 17.60 13.24 2.54
CA HIS A 110 17.28 14.65 2.37
C HIS A 110 17.21 15.43 3.70
N CYS A 111 16.85 14.74 4.78
CA CYS A 111 16.71 15.32 6.12
C CYS A 111 17.65 14.67 7.15
N HIS A 112 17.88 13.36 7.07
CA HIS A 112 18.74 12.64 8.02
C HIS A 112 20.15 12.38 7.50
N GLY A 113 20.44 12.70 6.23
CA GLY A 113 21.75 12.50 5.62
C GLY A 113 22.83 13.42 6.20
N PHE A 114 24.10 13.04 6.06
CA PHE A 114 25.26 13.86 6.45
C PHE A 114 25.15 15.34 6.02
N LYS A 115 24.73 15.60 4.78
CA LYS A 115 24.58 16.97 4.23
C LYS A 115 23.37 17.75 4.77
N ALA A 116 22.44 17.08 5.45
CA ALA A 116 21.23 17.69 6.00
C ALA A 116 21.41 18.21 7.43
N TYR A 117 22.55 17.89 8.06
CA TYR A 117 22.92 18.38 9.39
C TYR A 117 23.87 19.59 9.30
N PRO A 118 23.72 20.60 10.18
CA PRO A 118 22.63 20.79 11.14
C PRO A 118 21.37 21.40 10.49
N GLY A 119 20.18 21.07 11.02
CA GLY A 119 18.96 21.85 10.80
C GLY A 119 17.73 21.06 10.36
N LYS A 120 17.83 20.23 9.32
CA LYS A 120 16.63 19.63 8.70
C LYS A 120 15.96 18.55 9.57
N ALA A 121 16.76 17.72 10.25
CA ALA A 121 16.25 16.76 11.22
C ALA A 121 17.27 16.47 12.34
N PRO A 122 16.81 15.87 13.47
CA PRO A 122 17.70 15.41 14.52
C PRO A 122 18.65 14.31 14.03
N LYS A 123 19.85 14.28 14.62
CA LYS A 123 20.81 13.19 14.38
C LYS A 123 20.26 11.87 14.93
N LEU A 124 20.22 10.85 14.08
CA LEU A 124 19.77 9.52 14.46
C LEU A 124 20.81 8.82 15.34
N LYS A 125 20.34 7.98 16.27
CA LYS A 125 21.15 7.14 17.15
C LYS A 125 20.68 5.67 17.08
N PRO A 126 20.91 4.97 15.95
CA PRO A 126 20.31 3.65 15.67
C PRO A 126 20.67 2.56 16.68
N ALA A 127 21.86 2.66 17.29
CA ALA A 127 22.29 1.77 18.38
C ALA A 127 21.34 1.80 19.59
N LYS A 128 20.62 2.90 19.81
CA LYS A 128 19.68 3.06 20.93
C LYS A 128 18.24 2.66 20.59
N TYR A 129 17.94 2.46 19.31
CA TYR A 129 16.57 2.27 18.86
C TYR A 129 16.23 0.78 18.76
N LYS A 130 15.03 0.42 19.21
CA LYS A 130 14.45 -0.89 18.91
C LYS A 130 13.90 -0.91 17.47
N PRO A 131 13.95 -2.05 16.75
CA PRO A 131 13.42 -2.14 15.38
C PRO A 131 11.97 -1.68 15.26
N GLU A 132 11.11 -2.09 16.21
CA GLU A 132 9.69 -1.74 16.23
C GLU A 132 9.47 -0.24 16.42
N PHE A 133 10.37 0.42 17.17
CA PHE A 133 10.35 1.88 17.31
C PHE A 133 10.70 2.56 15.98
N VAL A 134 11.72 2.07 15.26
CA VAL A 134 12.09 2.63 13.95
C VAL A 134 10.94 2.45 12.97
N PHE A 135 10.38 1.23 12.90
CA PHE A 135 9.21 0.94 12.06
C PHE A 135 8.06 1.89 12.35
N LYS A 136 7.65 2.01 13.62
CA LYS A 136 6.57 2.92 14.03
C LYS A 136 6.84 4.37 13.63
N ARG A 137 8.08 4.84 13.72
CA ARG A 137 8.44 6.22 13.34
C ARG A 137 8.40 6.45 11.84
N VAL A 138 8.80 5.49 11.04
CA VAL A 138 8.74 5.57 9.58
C VAL A 138 7.28 5.40 9.11
N TYR A 139 6.60 4.35 9.59
CA TYR A 139 5.23 4.01 9.22
C TYR A 139 4.23 5.14 9.55
N LYS A 140 4.20 5.61 10.79
CA LYS A 140 3.23 6.63 11.26
C LYS A 140 3.71 8.08 11.08
N GLY A 141 5.01 8.30 10.88
CA GLY A 141 5.61 9.63 10.87
C GLY A 141 5.70 10.27 12.26
N PHE A 142 6.31 11.45 12.32
CA PHE A 142 6.40 12.25 13.55
C PHE A 142 6.74 13.72 13.29
N LYS A 143 5.86 14.64 13.73
CA LYS A 143 6.03 16.10 13.55
C LYS A 143 6.26 16.46 12.08
N LYS A 144 7.45 16.94 11.73
CA LYS A 144 7.84 17.33 10.36
C LYS A 144 8.30 16.14 9.51
N MET A 145 8.44 14.96 10.10
CA MET A 145 8.69 13.72 9.36
C MET A 145 7.32 13.15 8.92
N PRO A 146 7.07 12.99 7.61
CA PRO A 146 5.80 12.47 7.10
C PRO A 146 5.60 10.99 7.48
N ALA A 147 4.35 10.54 7.38
CA ALA A 147 4.03 9.12 7.47
C ALA A 147 4.35 8.46 6.13
N TRP A 148 5.13 7.38 6.16
CA TRP A 148 5.55 6.69 4.94
C TRP A 148 4.63 5.56 4.51
N ARG A 149 3.67 5.16 5.37
CA ARG A 149 2.67 4.13 5.06
C ARG A 149 1.76 4.46 3.87
N ASP A 150 1.69 5.73 3.47
CA ASP A 150 0.88 6.20 2.33
C ASP A 150 1.71 6.22 1.03
N THR A 151 2.99 5.85 1.08
CA THR A 151 3.93 5.89 -0.06
C THR A 151 4.66 4.56 -0.24
N TYR A 152 4.98 3.88 0.85
CA TYR A 152 5.64 2.58 0.85
C TYR A 152 4.76 1.52 1.50
N THR A 153 4.87 0.31 0.99
CA THR A 153 4.30 -0.89 1.58
C THR A 153 4.92 -1.18 2.94
N VAL A 154 4.23 -2.02 3.72
CA VAL A 154 4.71 -2.46 5.02
C VAL A 154 6.09 -3.13 4.91
N GLU A 155 6.30 -3.97 3.89
CA GLU A 155 7.55 -4.70 3.69
C GLU A 155 8.71 -3.76 3.33
N GLU A 156 8.50 -2.79 2.44
CA GLU A 156 9.52 -1.79 2.10
C GLU A 156 9.95 -0.98 3.32
N ILE A 157 9.00 -0.63 4.21
CA ILE A 157 9.31 0.06 5.46
C ILE A 157 10.10 -0.84 6.41
N ARG A 158 9.84 -2.15 6.46
CA ARG A 158 10.66 -3.08 7.25
C ARG A 158 12.08 -3.20 6.70
N GLN A 159 12.25 -3.18 5.38
CA GLN A 159 13.58 -3.17 4.76
C GLN A 159 14.36 -1.91 5.14
N ILE A 160 13.72 -0.74 5.16
CA ILE A 160 14.32 0.50 5.70
C ILE A 160 14.79 0.28 7.15
N VAL A 161 14.00 -0.40 7.98
CA VAL A 161 14.39 -0.72 9.37
C VAL A 161 15.62 -1.62 9.41
N SER A 162 15.68 -2.67 8.59
CA SER A 162 16.85 -3.54 8.48
C SER A 162 18.11 -2.75 8.12
N TYR A 163 18.03 -1.85 7.13
CA TYR A 163 19.15 -0.98 6.76
C TYR A 163 19.57 -0.04 7.90
N VAL A 164 18.61 0.63 8.57
CA VAL A 164 18.90 1.53 9.72
C VAL A 164 19.54 0.77 10.90
N LYS A 165 19.22 -0.51 11.06
CA LYS A 165 19.74 -1.37 12.13
C LYS A 165 21.04 -2.09 11.77
N ALA A 166 21.47 -2.06 10.51
CA ALA A 166 22.69 -2.71 10.05
C ALA A 166 23.94 -2.13 10.75
N PRO A 167 24.97 -2.96 11.03
CA PRO A 167 26.16 -2.53 11.77
C PRO A 167 26.97 -1.44 11.06
N GLY A 168 26.86 -1.32 9.74
CA GLY A 168 27.54 -0.29 8.93
C GLY A 168 26.71 0.97 8.67
N PHE A 169 25.52 1.11 9.26
CA PHE A 169 24.66 2.25 8.99
C PHE A 169 25.23 3.55 9.54
N SER A 170 25.32 4.56 8.67
CA SER A 170 25.73 5.92 9.02
C SER A 170 24.81 6.92 8.31
N PRO A 171 24.00 7.70 9.05
CA PRO A 171 23.11 8.72 8.50
C PRO A 171 23.90 9.96 8.04
#